data_AF-A0A7C5D0G4-F1
#
_entry.id   AF-A0A7C5D0G4-F1
#
_cell.length_a   1.000
_cell.length_b   1.000
_cell.length_c   1.000
_cell.angle_alpha   90.00
_cell.angle_beta   90.00
_cell.angle_gamma   90.00
#
_symmetry.space_group_name_H-M   'P 1'
#
loop_
_entity.id
_entity.type
_entity.pdbx_description
1 polymer ?
#
loop_
_entity_poly.entity_id
_entity_poly.type
_entity_poly.pdbx_seq_one_letter_code
_entity_poly.pdbx_strand_id
1 'polypeptide(L)'
;MNYAFSRQPFIWLAITIAVFVGIFLTNIFDPINVGILLSVVGCLSLPLLIKCYHPLLIVSWNAMITPYFLPGAPHLWMIFAYLGFIVALVLRVVYPERKIPTTGGVSTAILVFAILLVATGLTGGLGGRIFGSEVYGLKKYFAIGAAIAGFFALISRPISITKARLAIWAFFLPGLTALLSNLAFLVGEKFYFLYWVFPPFYALYQLPEFVPGTFGISRLGGGLVASYCLASAVIVLYGLRGILDITKPWRLMLLVAAILLGLLSGFRIALAYIGMALFFAFFMERLYKTIWLPIILGVSAATALLVLPNADKLPLPMQRALSFLPIRIDPVAKYDAEASLWWRVTMWQELWPEVKKQFWWGRGFTIDARAWNLATEGQKRGFVRPYELALISGDYHNGFLGIIIPLGIWGIIVFLWFLIASWLY
;
A
#
# COMPACT_ATOMS: atom_id res chain seq x y z
N MET A 1 -42.07 -11.90 28.25
CA MET A 1 -42.84 -10.79 27.64
C MET A 1 -42.12 -10.34 26.38
N ASN A 2 -42.65 -10.70 25.21
CA ASN A 2 -42.15 -10.26 23.91
C ASN A 2 -42.85 -8.95 23.54
N TYR A 3 -42.18 -7.80 23.72
CA TYR A 3 -42.65 -6.55 23.15
C TYR A 3 -42.36 -6.55 21.64
N ALA A 4 -43.37 -6.83 20.84
CA ALA A 4 -43.33 -6.60 19.40
C ALA A 4 -43.38 -5.07 19.16
N PHE A 5 -42.21 -4.44 18.96
CA PHE A 5 -42.15 -3.06 18.50
C PHE A 5 -42.87 -2.95 17.15
N SER A 6 -43.93 -2.13 17.07
CA SER A 6 -44.63 -1.87 15.82
C SER A 6 -43.68 -1.17 14.85
N ARG A 7 -43.71 -1.52 13.56
CA ARG A 7 -42.80 -0.94 12.54
C ARG A 7 -43.19 0.49 12.13
N GLN A 8 -44.37 0.97 12.53
CA GLN A 8 -44.92 2.28 12.15
C GLN A 8 -44.05 3.49 12.51
N PRO A 9 -43.45 3.61 13.71
CA PRO A 9 -42.62 4.77 14.06
C PRO A 9 -41.38 4.91 13.17
N PHE A 10 -40.79 3.78 12.77
CA PHE A 10 -39.64 3.76 11.88
C PHE A 10 -40.00 4.18 10.46
N ILE A 11 -41.20 3.82 9.99
CA ILE A 11 -41.71 4.24 8.67
C ILE A 11 -41.93 5.76 8.66
N TRP A 12 -42.55 6.33 9.70
CA TRP A 12 -42.74 7.77 9.79
C TRP A 12 -41.43 8.55 9.89
N LEU A 13 -40.48 8.06 10.69
CA LEU A 13 -39.14 8.66 10.76
C LEU A 13 -38.42 8.60 9.40
N ALA A 14 -38.51 7.48 8.68
CA ALA A 14 -37.92 7.33 7.36
C ALA A 14 -38.55 8.26 6.32
N ILE A 15 -39.87 8.44 6.35
CA ILE A 15 -40.58 9.40 5.48
C ILE A 15 -40.16 10.83 5.79
N THR A 16 -40.09 11.22 7.07
CA THR A 16 -39.64 12.56 7.46
C THR A 16 -38.20 12.83 7.01
N ILE A 17 -37.30 11.87 7.19
CA ILE A 17 -35.91 11.98 6.72
C ILE A 17 -35.88 12.07 5.18
N ALA A 18 -36.67 11.28 4.46
CA ALA A 18 -36.73 11.30 3.01
C ALA A 18 -37.25 12.64 2.45
N VAL A 19 -38.28 13.22 3.06
CA VAL A 19 -38.81 14.55 2.70
C VAL A 19 -37.76 15.62 2.98
N PHE A 20 -37.10 15.57 4.14
CA PHE A 20 -36.04 16.51 4.50
C PHE A 20 -34.89 16.44 3.49
N VAL A 21 -34.40 15.22 3.18
CA VAL A 21 -33.38 14.98 2.14
C VAL A 21 -33.83 15.50 0.77
N GLY A 22 -35.08 15.28 0.38
CA GLY A 22 -35.65 15.77 -0.88
C GLY A 22 -35.61 17.29 -1.01
N ILE A 23 -35.86 18.02 0.08
CA ILE A 23 -35.79 19.49 0.11
C ILE A 23 -34.34 19.96 -0.14
N PHE A 24 -33.34 19.34 0.51
CA PHE A 24 -31.93 19.73 0.34
C PHE A 24 -31.34 19.31 -1.01
N LEU A 25 -31.92 18.30 -1.68
CA LEU A 25 -31.55 17.92 -3.04
C LEU A 25 -32.01 18.92 -4.11
N THR A 26 -32.85 19.90 -3.78
CA THR A 26 -33.28 20.93 -4.76
C THR A 26 -32.17 21.91 -5.14
N ASN A 27 -31.14 22.06 -4.29
CA ASN A 27 -29.95 22.85 -4.58
C ASN A 27 -28.68 22.13 -4.10
N ILE A 28 -28.25 21.15 -4.90
CA ILE A 28 -27.09 20.28 -4.65
C ILE A 28 -25.72 20.99 -4.74
N PHE A 29 -25.69 22.25 -5.16
CA PHE A 29 -24.44 23.01 -5.28
C PHE A 29 -24.18 23.95 -4.10
N ASP A 30 -25.16 24.11 -3.20
CA ASP A 30 -24.96 24.83 -1.94
C ASP A 30 -24.14 23.94 -0.96
N PRO A 31 -22.97 24.41 -0.50
CA PRO A 31 -22.14 23.67 0.46
C PRO A 31 -22.87 23.27 1.74
N ILE A 32 -23.84 24.07 2.21
CA ILE A 32 -24.63 23.78 3.41
C ILE A 32 -25.54 22.58 3.16
N ASN A 33 -26.23 22.56 2.02
CA ASN A 33 -27.12 21.46 1.64
C ASN A 33 -26.35 20.15 1.45
N VAL A 34 -25.19 20.22 0.81
CA VAL A 34 -24.27 19.07 0.69
C VAL A 34 -23.82 18.59 2.06
N GLY A 35 -23.45 19.50 2.98
CA GLY A 35 -23.05 19.15 4.34
C GLY A 35 -24.15 18.44 5.14
N ILE A 36 -25.39 18.93 5.04
CA ILE A 36 -26.57 18.32 5.69
C ILE A 36 -26.85 16.94 5.09
N LEU A 37 -26.84 16.82 3.75
CA LEU A 37 -27.07 15.56 3.05
C LEU A 37 -26.03 14.50 3.44
N LEU A 38 -24.75 14.88 3.45
CA LEU A 38 -23.66 14.00 3.88
C LEU A 38 -23.80 13.58 5.34
N SER A 39 -24.24 14.49 6.21
CA SER A 39 -24.49 14.19 7.62
C SER A 39 -25.64 13.20 7.80
N VAL A 40 -26.76 13.37 7.08
CA VAL A 40 -27.89 12.44 7.10
C VAL A 40 -27.47 11.07 6.57
N VAL A 41 -26.79 11.01 5.43
CA VAL A 41 -26.26 9.75 4.87
C VAL A 41 -25.26 9.10 5.83
N GLY A 42 -24.40 9.89 6.49
CA GLY A 42 -23.48 9.44 7.53
C GLY A 42 -24.22 8.79 8.71
N CYS A 43 -25.24 9.45 9.24
CA CYS A 43 -26.08 8.95 10.33
C CYS A 43 -26.85 7.67 9.93
N LEU A 44 -27.37 7.61 8.71
CA LEU A 44 -28.09 6.43 8.21
C LEU A 44 -27.15 5.25 7.92
N SER A 45 -25.90 5.54 7.54
CA SER A 45 -24.89 4.51 7.28
C SER A 45 -24.20 4.01 8.54
N LEU A 46 -24.35 4.68 9.69
CA LEU A 46 -23.71 4.35 10.96
C LEU A 46 -23.96 2.90 11.42
N PRO A 47 -25.19 2.34 11.40
CA PRO A 47 -25.42 0.94 11.74
C PRO A 47 -24.70 -0.03 10.79
N LEU A 48 -24.65 0.31 9.49
CA LEU A 48 -23.93 -0.46 8.49
C LEU A 48 -22.42 -0.39 8.74
N LEU A 49 -21.88 0.80 9.03
CA LEU A 49 -20.48 1.01 9.35
C LEU A 49 -20.09 0.24 10.62
N ILE A 50 -20.89 0.28 11.68
CA ILE A 50 -20.64 -0.49 12.92
C ILE A 50 -20.60 -2.00 12.62
N LYS A 51 -21.46 -2.49 11.73
CA LYS A 51 -21.50 -3.91 11.36
C LYS A 51 -20.34 -4.32 10.44
N CYS A 52 -19.95 -3.43 9.51
CA CYS A 52 -19.11 -3.75 8.36
C CYS A 52 -17.72 -3.10 8.36
N TYR A 53 -17.38 -2.20 9.30
CA TYR A 53 -16.10 -1.49 9.29
C TYR A 53 -14.91 -2.45 9.22
N HIS A 54 -14.97 -3.56 9.96
CA HIS A 54 -13.86 -4.49 10.08
C HIS A 54 -13.63 -5.29 8.77
N PRO A 55 -14.66 -5.93 8.17
CA PRO A 55 -14.53 -6.49 6.81
C PRO A 55 -14.14 -5.46 5.74
N LEU A 56 -14.69 -4.24 5.78
CA LEU A 56 -14.38 -3.19 4.81
C LEU A 56 -12.91 -2.76 4.91
N LEU A 57 -12.38 -2.64 6.13
CA LEU A 57 -10.96 -2.37 6.36
C LEU A 57 -10.07 -3.51 5.85
N ILE A 58 -10.43 -4.77 6.14
CA ILE A 58 -9.68 -5.94 5.65
C ILE A 58 -9.63 -5.94 4.11
N VAL A 59 -10.78 -5.79 3.44
CA VAL A 59 -10.88 -5.81 1.98
C VAL A 59 -10.13 -4.64 1.34
N SER A 60 -10.21 -3.45 1.95
CA SER A 60 -9.57 -2.27 1.38
C SER A 60 -8.06 -2.22 1.58
N TRP A 61 -7.51 -2.92 2.58
CA TRP A 61 -6.12 -2.76 3.04
C TRP A 61 -5.07 -2.82 1.92
N ASN A 62 -5.15 -3.85 1.08
CA ASN A 62 -4.27 -3.98 -0.09
C ASN A 62 -4.94 -3.57 -1.40
N ALA A 63 -6.20 -3.10 -1.37
CA ALA A 63 -6.87 -2.64 -2.58
C ALA A 63 -6.18 -1.37 -3.11
N MET A 64 -5.77 -1.38 -4.38
CA MET A 64 -5.23 -0.20 -5.05
C MET A 64 -6.35 0.73 -5.53
N ILE A 65 -7.24 1.09 -4.61
CA ILE A 65 -8.39 1.96 -4.85
C ILE A 65 -8.09 3.32 -4.22
N THR A 66 -8.15 4.35 -5.04
CA THR A 66 -7.97 5.75 -4.66
C THR A 66 -9.07 6.56 -5.33
N PRO A 67 -10.15 6.91 -4.61
CA PRO A 67 -11.21 7.76 -5.15
C PRO A 67 -10.63 9.15 -5.48
N TYR A 68 -10.23 9.36 -6.74
CA TYR A 68 -9.40 10.49 -7.16
C TYR A 68 -10.19 11.81 -7.19
N PHE A 69 -11.52 11.71 -7.17
CA PHE A 69 -12.44 12.84 -7.02
C PHE A 69 -12.46 13.42 -5.60
N LEU A 70 -11.90 12.73 -4.60
CA LEU A 70 -11.79 13.26 -3.24
C LEU A 70 -10.52 14.14 -3.11
N PRO A 71 -10.62 15.30 -2.44
CA PRO A 71 -9.45 16.15 -2.15
C PRO A 71 -8.31 15.37 -1.46
N GLY A 72 -7.09 15.53 -1.97
CA GLY A 72 -5.90 14.82 -1.48
C GLY A 72 -5.77 13.37 -1.95
N ALA A 73 -6.78 12.83 -2.65
CA ALA A 73 -6.82 11.47 -3.19
C ALA A 73 -6.33 10.42 -2.17
N PRO A 74 -7.01 10.29 -1.01
CA PRO A 74 -6.67 9.27 -0.01
C PRO A 74 -6.96 7.88 -0.57
N HIS A 75 -6.12 6.90 -0.20
CA HIS A 75 -6.43 5.51 -0.51
C HIS A 75 -7.65 5.05 0.30
N LEU A 76 -8.43 4.14 -0.27
CA LEU A 76 -9.68 3.66 0.34
C LEU A 76 -9.45 3.04 1.73
N TRP A 77 -8.34 2.33 1.92
CA TRP A 77 -7.98 1.75 3.21
C TRP A 77 -7.75 2.82 4.29
N MET A 78 -7.26 4.00 3.92
CA MET A 78 -7.02 5.09 4.90
C MET A 78 -8.35 5.57 5.47
N ILE A 79 -9.36 5.69 4.61
CA ILE A 79 -10.72 6.10 4.99
C ILE A 79 -11.30 5.07 5.97
N PHE A 80 -11.26 3.78 5.61
CA PHE A 80 -11.79 2.72 6.47
C PHE A 80 -10.97 2.49 7.74
N ALA A 81 -9.68 2.81 7.74
CA ALA A 81 -8.84 2.72 8.92
C ALA A 81 -9.25 3.75 9.97
N TYR A 82 -9.41 5.02 9.57
CA TYR A 82 -9.90 6.07 10.47
C TYR A 82 -11.34 5.82 10.92
N LEU A 83 -12.25 5.48 10.00
CA LEU A 83 -13.64 5.16 10.35
C LEU A 83 -13.71 3.96 11.29
N GLY A 84 -12.97 2.89 11.00
CA GLY A 84 -12.92 1.70 11.83
C GLY A 84 -12.36 1.97 13.22
N PHE A 85 -11.34 2.83 13.33
CA PHE A 85 -10.78 3.24 14.61
C PHE A 85 -11.76 4.07 15.43
N ILE A 86 -12.44 5.05 14.83
CA ILE A 86 -13.49 5.84 15.49
C ILE A 86 -14.61 4.92 15.99
N VAL A 87 -15.08 4.00 15.15
CA VAL A 87 -16.09 3.00 15.53
C VAL A 87 -15.60 2.15 16.69
N ALA A 88 -14.33 1.68 16.67
CA ALA A 88 -13.76 0.89 17.76
C ALA A 88 -13.70 1.69 19.08
N LEU A 89 -13.34 2.98 19.03
CA LEU A 89 -13.34 3.86 20.20
C LEU A 89 -14.75 4.10 20.74
N VAL A 90 -15.72 4.42 19.87
CA VAL A 90 -17.12 4.62 20.27
C VAL A 90 -17.68 3.35 20.91
N LEU A 91 -17.45 2.19 20.29
CA LEU A 91 -17.88 0.91 20.86
C LEU A 91 -17.21 0.62 22.20
N ARG A 92 -15.96 1.04 22.41
CA ARG A 92 -15.27 0.89 23.69
C ARG A 92 -15.83 1.81 24.78
N VAL A 93 -16.25 3.02 24.42
CA VAL A 93 -16.91 3.96 25.35
C VAL A 93 -18.32 3.48 25.72
N VAL A 94 -19.09 3.01 24.72
CA VAL A 94 -20.47 2.53 24.92
C VAL A 94 -20.51 1.17 25.63
N TYR A 95 -19.54 0.31 25.34
CA TYR A 95 -19.40 -1.04 25.90
C TYR A 95 -18.04 -1.19 26.57
N PRO A 96 -17.87 -0.72 27.83
CA PRO A 96 -16.57 -0.71 28.53
C PRO A 96 -15.89 -2.09 28.63
N GLU A 97 -16.68 -3.17 28.61
CA GLU A 97 -16.23 -4.57 28.57
C GLU A 97 -15.48 -4.92 27.27
N ARG A 98 -15.73 -4.19 26.17
CA ARG A 98 -14.98 -4.33 24.91
C ARG A 98 -13.65 -3.61 25.03
N LYS A 99 -12.65 -4.34 25.55
CA LYS A 99 -11.25 -3.92 25.54
C LYS A 99 -10.65 -4.14 24.16
N ILE A 100 -10.02 -3.10 23.61
CA ILE A 100 -9.12 -3.26 22.47
C ILE A 100 -7.93 -4.07 22.99
N PRO A 101 -7.66 -5.26 22.43
CA PRO A 101 -6.54 -6.07 22.86
C PRO A 101 -5.23 -5.29 22.73
N THR A 102 -4.37 -5.35 23.74
CA THR A 102 -3.01 -4.84 23.62
C THR A 102 -2.08 -6.01 23.29
N THR A 103 -1.35 -5.92 22.19
CA THR A 103 -0.35 -6.91 21.77
C THR A 103 0.97 -6.75 22.53
N GLY A 104 0.90 -6.32 23.80
CA GLY A 104 2.08 -5.99 24.60
C GLY A 104 2.96 -4.92 23.95
N GLY A 105 4.24 -5.23 23.75
CA GLY A 105 5.25 -4.30 23.25
C GLY A 105 4.95 -3.69 21.88
N VAL A 106 4.25 -4.42 20.99
CA VAL A 106 3.91 -3.93 19.65
C VAL A 106 2.95 -2.75 19.71
N SER A 107 1.87 -2.88 20.51
CA SER A 107 0.90 -1.80 20.69
C SER A 107 1.54 -0.56 21.32
N THR A 108 2.44 -0.76 22.28
CA THR A 108 3.16 0.35 22.94
C THR A 108 4.12 1.04 21.96
N ALA A 109 4.89 0.30 21.17
CA ALA A 109 5.79 0.88 20.18
C ALA A 109 5.01 1.71 19.14
N ILE A 110 3.86 1.21 18.68
CA ILE A 110 2.98 1.94 17.76
C ILE A 110 2.42 3.23 18.37
N LEU A 111 2.03 3.22 19.66
CA LEU A 111 1.57 4.43 20.35
C LEU A 111 2.69 5.46 20.52
N VAL A 112 3.89 5.02 20.88
CA VAL A 112 5.06 5.91 20.96
C VAL A 112 5.40 6.46 19.58
N PHE A 113 5.27 5.67 18.52
CA PHE A 113 5.42 6.14 17.14
C PHE A 113 4.36 7.19 16.78
N ALA A 114 3.12 7.03 17.25
CA ALA A 114 2.07 8.04 17.07
C ALA A 114 2.41 9.37 17.77
N ILE A 115 2.92 9.30 19.00
CA ILE A 115 3.36 10.49 19.75
C ILE A 115 4.50 11.19 19.02
N LEU A 116 5.49 10.43 18.55
CA LEU A 116 6.61 10.98 17.77
C LEU A 116 6.13 11.63 16.47
N LEU A 117 5.18 11.02 15.78
CA LEU A 117 4.59 11.57 14.56
C LEU A 117 3.88 12.90 14.82
N VAL A 118 3.15 13.01 15.93
CA VAL A 118 2.50 14.28 16.32
C VAL A 118 3.55 15.32 16.69
N ALA A 119 4.53 14.97 17.53
CA ALA A 119 5.59 15.88 17.94
C ALA A 119 6.37 16.45 16.74
N THR A 120 6.77 15.58 15.81
CA THR A 120 7.46 15.98 14.57
C THR A 120 6.57 16.74 13.59
N GLY A 121 5.25 16.52 13.62
CA GLY A 121 4.29 17.35 12.92
C GLY A 121 4.23 18.77 13.47
N LEU A 122 4.19 18.91 14.81
CA LEU A 122 4.13 20.22 15.47
C LEU A 122 5.43 21.02 15.30
N THR A 123 6.58 20.36 15.28
CA THR A 123 7.88 21.04 15.11
C THR A 123 8.28 21.21 13.64
N GLY A 124 8.02 20.23 12.79
CA GLY A 124 8.37 20.23 11.37
C GLY A 124 7.35 20.92 10.46
N GLY A 125 6.11 21.11 10.94
CA GLY A 125 5.02 21.74 10.21
C GLY A 125 3.96 20.76 9.70
N LEU A 126 2.70 21.20 9.72
CA LEU A 126 1.55 20.46 9.19
C LEU A 126 0.91 21.28 8.05
N GLY A 127 1.50 21.17 6.85
CA GLY A 127 1.05 21.90 5.66
C GLY A 127 0.32 21.00 4.65
N GLY A 128 -0.91 21.37 4.29
CA GLY A 128 -1.68 20.71 3.24
C GLY A 128 -2.39 21.71 2.32
N ARG A 129 -2.19 21.57 1.00
CA ARG A 129 -2.82 22.45 -0.01
C ARG A 129 -4.35 22.45 0.05
N ILE A 130 -4.95 21.34 0.48
CA ILE A 130 -6.41 21.21 0.65
C ILE A 130 -6.96 22.20 1.70
N PHE A 131 -6.12 22.72 2.59
CA PHE A 131 -6.46 23.72 3.60
C PHE A 131 -5.91 25.12 3.25
N GLY A 132 -5.49 25.35 1.99
CA GLY A 132 -4.93 26.62 1.53
C GLY A 132 -3.48 26.89 1.95
N SER A 133 -2.78 25.91 2.51
CA SER A 133 -1.36 26.06 2.91
C SER A 133 -0.43 26.14 1.70
N GLU A 134 0.59 26.99 1.79
CA GLU A 134 1.71 27.09 0.83
C GLU A 134 2.73 25.94 0.95
N VAL A 135 2.44 24.98 1.80
CA VAL A 135 3.34 23.89 2.15
C VAL A 135 2.59 22.56 1.98
N TYR A 136 3.28 21.54 1.46
CA TYR A 136 2.77 20.18 1.32
C TYR A 136 3.37 19.26 2.39
N GLY A 137 2.93 17.99 2.41
CA GLY A 137 3.44 16.98 3.34
C GLY A 137 2.39 16.34 4.23
N LEU A 138 1.25 17.02 4.43
CA LEU A 138 0.17 16.53 5.32
C LEU A 138 -0.32 15.11 4.97
N LYS A 139 -0.33 14.75 3.68
CA LYS A 139 -0.70 13.40 3.22
C LYS A 139 0.13 12.29 3.87
N LYS A 140 1.43 12.51 4.12
CA LYS A 140 2.31 11.51 4.74
C LYS A 140 1.95 11.30 6.21
N TYR A 141 1.72 12.38 6.96
CA TYR A 141 1.22 12.29 8.34
C TYR A 141 -0.11 11.55 8.42
N PHE A 142 -1.06 11.87 7.53
CA PHE A 142 -2.35 11.18 7.46
C PHE A 142 -2.23 9.71 7.04
N ALA A 143 -1.32 9.37 6.12
CA ALA A 143 -1.10 7.98 5.72
C ALA A 143 -0.52 7.13 6.88
N ILE A 144 0.46 7.66 7.61
CA ILE A 144 1.05 6.98 8.77
C ILE A 144 0.02 6.90 9.90
N GLY A 145 -0.71 7.99 10.18
CA GLY A 145 -1.79 8.02 11.16
C GLY A 145 -2.90 7.02 10.82
N ALA A 146 -3.25 6.87 9.55
CA ALA A 146 -4.21 5.87 9.09
C ALA A 146 -3.68 4.45 9.30
N ALA A 147 -2.38 4.19 9.10
CA ALA A 147 -1.81 2.87 9.38
C ALA A 147 -1.88 2.52 10.88
N ILE A 148 -1.61 3.50 11.75
CA ILE A 148 -1.73 3.35 13.22
C ILE A 148 -3.19 3.10 13.62
N ALA A 149 -4.12 3.94 13.13
CA ALA A 149 -5.55 3.78 13.37
C ALA A 149 -6.04 2.42 12.86
N GLY A 150 -5.58 2.02 11.67
CA GLY A 150 -5.89 0.75 11.02
C GLY A 150 -5.42 -0.46 11.83
N PHE A 151 -4.23 -0.40 12.41
CA PHE A 151 -3.74 -1.44 13.33
C PHE A 151 -4.71 -1.63 14.51
N PHE A 152 -5.05 -0.56 15.23
CA PHE A 152 -5.98 -0.65 16.37
C PHE A 152 -7.39 -1.06 15.95
N ALA A 153 -7.85 -0.61 14.79
CA ALA A 153 -9.14 -1.00 14.23
C ALA A 153 -9.17 -2.51 13.89
N LEU A 154 -8.10 -3.06 13.32
CA LEU A 154 -8.00 -4.48 12.97
C LEU A 154 -7.96 -5.38 14.20
N ILE A 155 -7.20 -5.03 15.24
CA ILE A 155 -7.11 -5.84 16.46
C ILE A 155 -8.32 -5.69 17.38
N SER A 156 -9.14 -4.63 17.21
CA SER A 156 -10.31 -4.38 18.05
C SER A 156 -11.38 -5.48 17.97
N ARG A 157 -11.32 -6.31 16.91
CA ARG A 157 -12.24 -7.43 16.71
C ARG A 157 -11.47 -8.69 16.28
N PRO A 158 -11.55 -9.80 17.02
CA PRO A 158 -10.94 -11.05 16.62
C PRO A 158 -11.63 -11.63 15.38
N ILE A 159 -10.84 -12.23 14.49
CA ILE A 159 -11.34 -12.98 13.34
C ILE A 159 -11.52 -14.43 13.79
N SER A 160 -12.74 -14.95 13.74
CA SER A 160 -13.01 -16.36 14.03
C SER A 160 -12.22 -17.27 13.10
N ILE A 161 -11.66 -18.37 13.63
CA ILE A 161 -10.87 -19.36 12.87
C ILE A 161 -11.61 -19.85 11.61
N THR A 162 -12.93 -20.07 11.71
CA THR A 162 -13.78 -20.49 10.58
C THR A 162 -13.78 -19.50 9.41
N LYS A 163 -13.56 -18.20 9.69
CA LYS A 163 -13.53 -17.12 8.69
C LYS A 163 -12.10 -16.68 8.33
N ALA A 164 -11.07 -17.24 8.97
CA ALA A 164 -9.69 -16.81 8.78
C ALA A 164 -9.27 -16.92 7.31
N ARG A 165 -9.60 -18.02 6.63
CA ARG A 165 -9.27 -18.21 5.20
C ARG A 165 -9.91 -17.14 4.32
N LEU A 166 -11.19 -16.83 4.56
CA LEU A 166 -11.89 -15.78 3.82
C LEU A 166 -11.28 -14.41 4.09
N ALA A 167 -10.92 -14.12 5.35
CA ALA A 167 -10.28 -12.87 5.72
C ALA A 167 -8.89 -12.71 5.08
N ILE A 168 -8.09 -13.77 4.98
CA ILE A 168 -6.79 -13.75 4.30
C ILE A 168 -6.97 -13.46 2.80
N TRP A 169 -7.91 -14.13 2.14
CA TRP A 169 -8.22 -13.82 0.74
C TRP A 169 -8.70 -12.39 0.56
N ALA A 170 -9.62 -11.94 1.40
CA ALA A 170 -10.12 -10.57 1.41
C ALA A 170 -9.02 -9.56 1.67
N PHE A 171 -8.01 -9.88 2.49
CA PHE A 171 -6.89 -9.00 2.76
C PHE A 171 -5.96 -8.84 1.56
N PHE A 172 -5.62 -9.94 0.87
CA PHE A 172 -4.59 -9.92 -0.17
C PHE A 172 -5.11 -9.78 -1.60
N LEU A 173 -6.19 -10.47 -2.00
CA LEU A 173 -6.66 -10.47 -3.40
C LEU A 173 -7.03 -9.09 -3.95
N PRO A 174 -7.57 -8.14 -3.16
CA PRO A 174 -7.81 -6.80 -3.65
C PRO A 174 -6.54 -6.10 -4.17
N GLY A 175 -5.34 -6.55 -3.79
CA GLY A 175 -4.09 -6.10 -4.41
C GLY A 175 -4.00 -6.33 -5.92
N LEU A 176 -4.76 -7.29 -6.47
CA LEU A 176 -4.86 -7.50 -7.91
C LEU A 176 -5.50 -6.31 -8.64
N THR A 177 -6.24 -5.45 -7.94
CA THR A 177 -6.80 -4.23 -8.57
C THR A 177 -5.72 -3.26 -9.02
N ALA A 178 -4.46 -3.43 -8.60
CA ALA A 178 -3.31 -2.70 -9.15
C ALA A 178 -3.21 -2.86 -10.67
N LEU A 179 -3.56 -4.04 -11.19
CA LEU A 179 -3.54 -4.35 -12.62
C LEU A 179 -4.59 -3.55 -13.39
N LEU A 180 -5.66 -3.08 -12.75
CA LEU A 180 -6.71 -2.32 -13.44
C LEU A 180 -6.20 -0.99 -14.01
N SER A 181 -5.18 -0.40 -13.39
CA SER A 181 -4.48 0.77 -13.93
C SER A 181 -3.86 0.46 -15.30
N ASN A 182 -3.12 -0.66 -15.38
CA ASN A 182 -2.46 -1.10 -16.61
C ASN A 182 -3.45 -1.63 -17.66
N LEU A 183 -4.50 -2.35 -17.22
CA LEU A 183 -5.53 -2.87 -18.11
C LEU A 183 -6.32 -1.73 -18.74
N ALA A 184 -6.71 -0.71 -17.97
CA ALA A 184 -7.40 0.48 -18.48
C ALA A 184 -6.57 1.19 -19.56
N PHE A 185 -5.24 1.24 -19.39
CA PHE A 185 -4.33 1.79 -20.40
C PHE A 185 -4.34 0.97 -21.68
N LEU A 186 -4.23 -0.36 -21.55
CA LEU A 186 -4.12 -1.29 -22.69
C LEU A 186 -5.39 -1.33 -23.54
N VAL A 187 -6.58 -1.28 -22.92
CA VAL A 187 -7.87 -1.31 -23.63
C VAL A 187 -8.29 0.05 -24.20
N GLY A 188 -7.58 1.13 -23.84
CA GLY A 188 -7.71 2.46 -24.42
C GLY A 188 -8.76 3.38 -23.77
N GLU A 189 -8.96 4.54 -24.42
CA GLU A 189 -9.63 5.71 -23.87
C GLU A 189 -11.04 5.46 -23.31
N LYS A 190 -11.79 4.52 -23.90
CA LYS A 190 -13.14 4.14 -23.45
C LYS A 190 -13.18 3.66 -21.99
N PHE A 191 -12.05 3.22 -21.43
CA PHE A 191 -11.94 2.73 -20.06
C PHE A 191 -11.19 3.67 -19.13
N TYR A 192 -10.78 4.87 -19.59
CA TYR A 192 -10.08 5.83 -18.75
C TYR A 192 -10.94 6.39 -17.62
N PHE A 193 -12.27 6.18 -17.66
CA PHE A 193 -13.13 6.43 -16.51
C PHE A 193 -12.70 5.61 -15.27
N LEU A 194 -12.04 4.47 -15.44
CA LEU A 194 -11.49 3.69 -14.34
C LEU A 194 -10.41 4.46 -13.55
N TYR A 195 -9.74 5.44 -14.17
CA TYR A 195 -8.75 6.27 -13.49
C TYR A 195 -9.33 7.19 -12.42
N TRP A 196 -10.65 7.37 -12.37
CA TRP A 196 -11.32 8.01 -11.23
C TRP A 196 -11.22 7.21 -9.93
N VAL A 197 -10.95 5.90 -10.01
CA VAL A 197 -10.95 4.96 -8.89
C VAL A 197 -9.62 4.20 -8.76
N PHE A 198 -9.00 3.84 -9.88
CA PHE A 198 -7.74 3.12 -9.97
C PHE A 198 -6.68 4.04 -10.58
N PRO A 199 -5.82 4.69 -9.80
CA PRO A 199 -4.99 5.77 -10.32
C PRO A 199 -4.03 5.30 -11.43
N PRO A 200 -3.69 6.18 -12.39
CA PRO A 200 -2.88 5.81 -13.56
C PRO A 200 -1.39 5.58 -13.24
N PHE A 201 -0.95 5.73 -11.98
CA PHE A 201 0.47 5.67 -11.59
C PHE A 201 1.20 4.40 -12.07
N TYR A 202 0.51 3.26 -12.08
CA TYR A 202 1.10 2.01 -12.57
C TYR A 202 1.12 1.90 -14.09
N ALA A 203 0.15 2.51 -14.78
CA ALA A 203 0.10 2.58 -16.24
C ALA A 203 1.19 3.47 -16.83
N LEU A 204 1.66 4.48 -16.09
CA LEU A 204 2.75 5.36 -16.54
C LEU A 204 4.02 4.59 -16.93
N TYR A 205 4.25 3.41 -16.34
CA TYR A 205 5.38 2.55 -16.68
C TYR A 205 5.25 1.84 -18.05
N GLN A 206 4.10 1.93 -18.72
CA GLN A 206 3.90 1.41 -20.08
C GLN A 206 4.17 2.45 -21.17
N LEU A 207 4.20 3.75 -20.82
CA LEU A 207 4.38 4.83 -21.78
C LEU A 207 5.65 4.75 -22.66
N PRO A 208 6.81 4.25 -22.20
CA PRO A 208 8.02 4.24 -23.04
C PRO A 208 7.90 3.47 -24.36
N GLU A 209 6.95 2.55 -24.49
CA GLU A 209 6.67 1.83 -25.74
C GLU A 209 5.86 2.64 -26.76
N PHE A 210 5.13 3.67 -26.30
CA PHE A 210 4.20 4.46 -27.12
C PHE A 210 4.71 5.85 -27.47
N VAL A 211 5.85 6.29 -26.91
CA VAL A 211 6.42 7.62 -27.14
C VAL A 211 7.73 7.50 -27.94
N PRO A 212 7.74 7.90 -29.23
CA PRO A 212 8.95 7.91 -30.04
C PRO A 212 10.04 8.77 -29.39
N GLY A 213 11.26 8.23 -29.27
CA GLY A 213 12.41 8.94 -28.70
C GLY A 213 12.55 8.85 -27.18
N THR A 214 11.64 8.18 -26.46
CA THR A 214 11.88 7.87 -25.04
C THR A 214 12.75 6.63 -24.89
N PHE A 215 13.90 6.78 -24.21
CA PHE A 215 14.68 5.64 -23.75
C PHE A 215 13.98 5.01 -22.54
N GLY A 216 13.52 3.77 -22.67
CA GLY A 216 12.92 3.04 -21.56
C GLY A 216 12.24 1.74 -22.01
N ILE A 217 11.80 0.96 -21.03
CA ILE A 217 11.10 -0.31 -21.26
C ILE A 217 9.68 -0.20 -20.71
N SER A 218 8.71 -0.60 -21.54
CA SER A 218 7.31 -0.76 -21.12
C SER A 218 7.17 -1.89 -20.13
N ARG A 219 6.55 -1.60 -18.99
CA ARG A 219 6.46 -2.50 -17.85
C ARG A 219 5.05 -2.54 -17.28
N LEU A 220 4.66 -3.71 -16.80
CA LEU A 220 3.38 -3.90 -16.11
C LEU A 220 3.49 -3.42 -14.65
N GLY A 221 3.44 -2.10 -14.43
CA GLY A 221 3.68 -1.49 -13.12
C GLY A 221 2.89 -2.12 -11.97
N GLY A 222 1.59 -2.38 -12.18
CA GLY A 222 0.68 -2.98 -11.19
C GLY A 222 0.99 -4.45 -10.91
N GLY A 223 1.76 -5.11 -11.79
CA GLY A 223 2.29 -6.45 -11.59
C GLY A 223 3.15 -6.57 -10.33
N LEU A 224 3.82 -5.48 -9.91
CA LEU A 224 4.56 -5.45 -8.66
C LEU A 224 3.65 -5.76 -7.46
N VAL A 225 2.55 -5.03 -7.33
CA VAL A 225 1.61 -5.21 -6.20
C VAL A 225 0.85 -6.52 -6.30
N ALA A 226 0.33 -6.81 -7.49
CA ALA A 226 -0.41 -8.03 -7.75
C ALA A 226 0.42 -9.29 -7.44
N SER A 227 1.71 -9.29 -7.79
CA SER A 227 2.61 -10.41 -7.56
C SER A 227 2.79 -10.73 -6.07
N TYR A 228 3.18 -9.75 -5.23
CA TYR A 228 3.42 -10.05 -3.82
C TYR A 228 2.12 -10.32 -3.07
N CYS A 229 1.00 -9.70 -3.43
CA CYS A 229 -0.30 -9.98 -2.83
C CYS A 229 -0.76 -11.42 -3.12
N LEU A 230 -0.68 -11.84 -4.38
CA LEU A 230 -1.04 -13.20 -4.78
C LEU A 230 -0.10 -14.24 -4.15
N ALA A 231 1.20 -14.01 -4.18
CA ALA A 231 2.18 -14.90 -3.55
C ALA A 231 1.95 -15.01 -2.03
N SER A 232 1.75 -13.88 -1.34
CA SER A 232 1.50 -13.87 0.11
C SER A 232 0.20 -14.59 0.46
N ALA A 233 -0.87 -14.41 -0.30
CA ALA A 233 -2.13 -15.11 -0.08
C ALA A 233 -1.94 -16.63 -0.15
N VAL A 234 -1.26 -17.11 -1.20
CA VAL A 234 -1.03 -18.54 -1.45
C VAL A 234 -0.11 -19.13 -0.38
N ILE A 235 0.97 -18.44 -0.01
CA ILE A 235 1.90 -18.86 1.05
C ILE A 235 1.19 -18.97 2.40
N VAL A 236 0.43 -17.96 2.80
CA VAL A 236 -0.27 -17.96 4.09
C VAL A 236 -1.38 -19.02 4.14
N LEU A 237 -2.10 -19.25 3.05
CA LEU A 237 -3.25 -20.17 3.03
C LEU A 237 -2.90 -21.65 2.93
N TYR A 238 -1.76 -21.96 2.32
CA TYR A 238 -1.41 -23.35 1.98
C TYR A 238 -0.04 -23.77 2.51
N GLY A 239 0.85 -22.84 2.85
CA GLY A 239 2.25 -23.15 3.11
C GLY A 239 2.95 -23.75 1.89
N LEU A 240 4.26 -23.97 1.99
CA LEU A 240 5.05 -24.57 0.92
C LEU A 240 4.65 -26.03 0.68
N ARG A 241 4.44 -26.82 1.73
CA ARG A 241 3.96 -28.21 1.58
C ARG A 241 2.63 -28.28 0.82
N GLY A 242 1.71 -27.37 1.13
CA GLY A 242 0.41 -27.33 0.46
C GLY A 242 0.47 -26.75 -0.95
N ILE A 243 1.43 -25.88 -1.26
CA ILE A 243 1.68 -25.38 -2.61
C ILE A 243 2.22 -26.49 -3.52
N LEU A 244 3.13 -27.31 -3.00
CA LEU A 244 3.79 -28.41 -3.72
C LEU A 244 2.94 -29.70 -3.75
N ASP A 245 1.69 -29.64 -3.27
CA ASP A 245 0.72 -30.74 -3.31
C ASP A 245 0.22 -30.97 -4.74
N ILE A 246 0.71 -32.03 -5.37
CA ILE A 246 0.36 -32.47 -6.73
C ILE A 246 -1.13 -32.79 -6.91
N THR A 247 -1.88 -33.05 -5.85
CA THR A 247 -3.34 -33.24 -5.95
C THR A 247 -4.08 -31.94 -6.21
N LYS A 248 -3.44 -30.79 -5.93
CA LYS A 248 -3.99 -29.44 -6.09
C LYS A 248 -2.98 -28.54 -6.83
N PRO A 249 -2.64 -28.88 -8.08
CA PRO A 249 -1.57 -28.23 -8.83
C PRO A 249 -1.85 -26.74 -9.10
N TRP A 250 -3.11 -26.34 -9.07
CA TRP A 250 -3.52 -24.94 -9.20
C TRP A 250 -2.88 -24.02 -8.15
N ARG A 251 -2.52 -24.53 -6.95
CA ARG A 251 -1.84 -23.73 -5.92
C ARG A 251 -0.43 -23.32 -6.37
N LEU A 252 0.31 -24.25 -6.96
CA LEU A 252 1.60 -23.96 -7.58
C LEU A 252 1.42 -23.03 -8.79
N MET A 253 0.39 -23.24 -9.60
CA MET A 253 0.09 -22.35 -10.74
C MET A 253 -0.16 -20.90 -10.30
N LEU A 254 -0.84 -20.67 -9.16
CA LEU A 254 -1.02 -19.32 -8.61
C LEU A 254 0.31 -18.69 -8.17
N LEU A 255 1.20 -19.47 -7.55
CA LEU A 255 2.54 -18.97 -7.21
C LEU A 255 3.37 -18.65 -8.45
N VAL A 256 3.32 -19.50 -9.48
CA VAL A 256 3.98 -19.24 -10.77
C VAL A 256 3.40 -17.99 -11.43
N ALA A 257 2.08 -17.82 -11.44
CA ALA A 257 1.42 -16.62 -11.93
C ALA A 257 1.87 -15.36 -11.18
N ALA A 258 2.01 -15.45 -9.85
CA ALA A 258 2.56 -14.36 -9.04
C ALA A 258 4.00 -14.01 -9.46
N ILE A 259 4.87 -15.00 -9.63
CA ILE A 259 6.25 -14.79 -10.08
C ILE A 259 6.29 -14.16 -11.48
N LEU A 260 5.46 -14.64 -12.40
CA LEU A 260 5.35 -14.09 -13.76
C LEU A 260 4.88 -12.63 -13.74
N LEU A 261 3.88 -12.28 -12.93
CA LEU A 261 3.46 -10.89 -12.73
C LEU A 261 4.61 -10.02 -12.17
N GLY A 262 5.39 -10.58 -11.24
CA GLY A 262 6.58 -9.91 -10.69
C GLY A 262 7.65 -9.67 -11.73
N LEU A 263 7.93 -10.65 -12.59
CA LEU A 263 8.86 -10.54 -13.72
C LEU A 263 8.38 -9.51 -14.75
N LEU A 264 7.10 -9.56 -15.14
CA LEU A 264 6.49 -8.63 -16.10
C LEU A 264 6.43 -7.19 -15.58
N SER A 265 6.45 -7.00 -14.26
CA SER A 265 6.56 -5.67 -13.65
C SER A 265 7.91 -5.00 -13.89
N GLY A 266 8.95 -5.79 -14.18
CA GLY A 266 10.32 -5.31 -14.33
C GLY A 266 10.99 -4.88 -13.03
N PHE A 267 10.33 -4.95 -11.87
CA PHE A 267 10.90 -4.53 -10.59
C PHE A 267 11.61 -5.68 -9.88
N ARG A 268 12.94 -5.58 -9.71
CA ARG A 268 13.77 -6.53 -8.94
C ARG A 268 13.23 -6.82 -7.52
N ILE A 269 12.66 -5.81 -6.88
CA ILE A 269 12.11 -5.94 -5.52
C ILE A 269 10.91 -6.89 -5.45
N ALA A 270 10.15 -7.08 -6.54
CA ALA A 270 9.04 -8.04 -6.58
C ALA A 270 9.54 -9.46 -6.30
N LEU A 271 10.62 -9.87 -6.98
CA LEU A 271 11.24 -11.17 -6.78
C LEU A 271 11.89 -11.29 -5.40
N ALA A 272 12.52 -10.21 -4.92
CA ALA A 272 13.11 -10.19 -3.59
C ALA A 272 12.05 -10.43 -2.49
N TYR A 273 10.88 -9.78 -2.58
CA TYR A 273 9.80 -10.00 -1.62
C TYR A 273 9.25 -11.42 -1.66
N ILE A 274 8.97 -11.96 -2.85
CA ILE A 274 8.46 -13.33 -3.00
C ILE A 274 9.51 -14.34 -2.50
N GLY A 275 10.77 -14.19 -2.92
CA GLY A 275 11.87 -15.05 -2.50
C GLY A 275 12.08 -15.02 -0.99
N MET A 276 12.03 -13.85 -0.36
CA MET A 276 12.13 -13.71 1.08
C MET A 276 10.95 -14.37 1.81
N ALA A 277 9.72 -14.19 1.32
CA ALA A 277 8.54 -14.84 1.91
C ALA A 277 8.61 -16.37 1.81
N LEU A 278 9.03 -16.90 0.66
CA LEU A 278 9.25 -18.33 0.46
C LEU A 278 10.38 -18.87 1.35
N PHE A 279 11.47 -18.11 1.48
CA PHE A 279 12.58 -18.45 2.37
C PHE A 279 12.10 -18.58 3.83
N PHE A 280 11.39 -17.58 4.35
CA PHE A 280 10.87 -17.66 5.72
C PHE A 280 9.85 -18.80 5.88
N ALA A 281 8.94 -19.01 4.92
CA ALA A 281 8.00 -20.13 4.95
C ALA A 281 8.73 -21.48 5.00
N PHE A 282 9.83 -21.64 4.24
CA PHE A 282 10.65 -22.84 4.21
C PHE A 282 11.29 -23.16 5.56
N PHE A 283 11.82 -22.14 6.24
CA PHE A 283 12.38 -22.30 7.58
C PHE A 283 11.31 -22.56 8.65
N MET A 284 10.20 -21.82 8.61
CA MET A 284 9.10 -21.97 9.57
C MET A 284 8.42 -23.34 9.47
N GLU A 285 8.27 -23.89 8.26
CA GLU A 285 7.76 -25.25 8.03
C GLU A 285 8.81 -26.36 8.25
N ARG A 286 10.03 -25.98 8.64
CA ARG A 286 11.18 -26.86 8.89
C ARG A 286 11.53 -27.77 7.71
N LEU A 287 11.31 -27.30 6.49
CA LEU A 287 11.54 -28.09 5.27
C LEU A 287 13.03 -28.35 5.00
N TYR A 288 13.92 -27.54 5.55
CA TYR A 288 15.36 -27.75 5.54
C TYR A 288 15.80 -29.07 6.21
N LYS A 289 14.96 -29.68 7.05
CA LYS A 289 15.21 -30.99 7.70
C LYS A 289 14.59 -32.17 6.95
N THR A 290 14.12 -31.96 5.72
CA THR A 290 13.35 -32.96 4.96
C THR A 290 13.93 -33.15 3.56
N ILE A 291 13.40 -34.11 2.80
CA ILE A 291 13.76 -34.33 1.39
C ILE A 291 13.44 -33.12 0.48
N TRP A 292 12.63 -32.18 0.95
CA TRP A 292 12.32 -30.96 0.21
C TRP A 292 13.53 -30.05 0.02
N LEU A 293 14.54 -30.09 0.89
CA LEU A 293 15.77 -29.31 0.70
C LEU A 293 16.51 -29.71 -0.60
N PRO A 294 16.94 -30.98 -0.79
CA PRO A 294 17.59 -31.37 -2.03
C PRO A 294 16.67 -31.24 -3.26
N ILE A 295 15.36 -31.47 -3.12
CA ILE A 295 14.40 -31.27 -4.23
C ILE A 295 14.37 -29.80 -4.67
N ILE A 296 14.18 -28.86 -3.74
CA ILE A 296 14.12 -27.42 -4.06
C ILE A 296 15.45 -26.93 -4.62
N LEU A 297 16.59 -27.39 -4.08
CA LEU A 297 17.90 -27.07 -4.63
C LEU A 297 18.06 -27.60 -6.06
N GLY A 298 17.66 -28.86 -6.31
CA GLY A 298 17.69 -29.47 -7.64
C GLY A 298 16.80 -28.75 -8.65
N VAL A 299 15.55 -28.44 -8.27
CA VAL A 299 14.60 -27.69 -9.12
C VAL A 299 15.10 -26.26 -9.37
N SER A 300 15.65 -25.59 -8.36
CA SER A 300 16.21 -24.24 -8.52
C SER A 300 17.42 -24.25 -9.44
N ALA A 301 18.31 -25.24 -9.31
CA ALA A 301 19.45 -25.42 -10.19
C ALA A 301 19.02 -25.73 -11.62
N ALA A 302 18.06 -26.64 -11.82
CA ALA A 302 17.50 -26.95 -13.14
C ALA A 302 16.84 -25.72 -13.77
N THR A 303 16.06 -24.96 -13.00
CA THR A 303 15.45 -23.72 -13.46
C THR A 303 16.51 -22.70 -13.86
N ALA A 304 17.57 -22.53 -13.07
CA ALA A 304 18.67 -21.65 -13.41
C ALA A 304 19.39 -22.11 -14.69
N LEU A 305 19.67 -23.40 -14.85
CA LEU A 305 20.30 -23.95 -16.05
C LEU A 305 19.45 -23.76 -17.31
N LEU A 306 18.12 -23.75 -17.19
CA LEU A 306 17.22 -23.50 -18.33
C LEU A 306 17.06 -22.00 -18.63
N VAL A 307 16.87 -21.19 -17.59
CA VAL A 307 16.54 -19.76 -17.71
C VAL A 307 17.76 -18.90 -18.01
N LEU A 308 18.88 -19.10 -17.30
CA LEU A 308 20.05 -18.20 -17.40
C LEU A 308 20.66 -18.17 -18.81
N PRO A 309 20.83 -19.31 -19.53
CA PRO A 309 21.39 -19.29 -20.88
C PRO A 309 20.44 -18.73 -21.95
N ASN A 310 19.14 -18.66 -21.64
CA ASN A 310 18.10 -18.15 -22.55
C ASN A 310 17.53 -16.80 -22.08
N ALA A 311 18.19 -16.12 -21.14
CA ALA A 311 17.67 -14.90 -20.53
C ALA A 311 17.51 -13.75 -21.54
N ASP A 312 18.38 -13.70 -22.55
CA ASP A 312 18.34 -12.73 -23.65
C ASP A 312 17.10 -12.85 -24.55
N LYS A 313 16.43 -14.01 -24.55
CA LYS A 313 15.18 -14.26 -25.29
C LYS A 313 13.91 -13.91 -24.50
N LEU A 314 14.04 -13.61 -23.20
CA LEU A 314 12.88 -13.24 -22.38
C LEU A 314 12.39 -11.83 -22.76
N PRO A 315 11.13 -11.48 -22.48
CA PRO A 315 10.66 -10.10 -22.63
C PRO A 315 11.52 -9.11 -21.82
N LEU A 316 11.77 -7.92 -22.35
CA LEU A 316 12.64 -6.90 -21.74
C LEU A 316 12.33 -6.61 -20.25
N PRO A 317 11.06 -6.55 -19.79
CA PRO A 317 10.77 -6.39 -18.36
C PRO A 317 11.31 -7.53 -17.50
N MET A 318 11.21 -8.77 -17.98
CA MET A 318 11.71 -9.93 -17.24
C MET A 318 13.24 -9.90 -17.17
N GLN A 319 13.91 -9.55 -18.27
CA GLN A 319 15.37 -9.37 -18.31
C GLN A 319 15.83 -8.34 -17.28
N ARG A 320 15.13 -7.19 -17.23
CA ARG A 320 15.37 -6.13 -16.25
C ARG A 320 15.14 -6.59 -14.80
N ALA A 321 14.10 -7.37 -14.55
CA ALA A 321 13.83 -7.93 -13.22
C ALA A 321 14.91 -8.93 -12.77
N LEU A 322 15.54 -9.63 -13.72
CA LEU A 322 16.60 -10.61 -13.49
C LEU A 322 18.02 -10.03 -13.56
N SER A 323 18.18 -8.74 -13.87
CA SER A 323 19.48 -8.09 -14.13
C SER A 323 20.43 -8.03 -12.93
N PHE A 324 20.01 -8.48 -11.75
CA PHE A 324 20.86 -8.62 -10.57
C PHE A 324 21.71 -9.90 -10.62
N LEU A 325 21.37 -10.84 -11.51
CA LEU A 325 22.14 -12.05 -11.77
C LEU A 325 23.24 -11.77 -12.81
N PRO A 326 24.36 -12.50 -12.77
CA PRO A 326 25.44 -12.37 -13.76
C PRO A 326 25.05 -13.07 -15.08
N ILE A 327 24.05 -12.54 -15.78
CA ILE A 327 23.50 -13.09 -17.02
C ILE A 327 23.63 -12.13 -18.19
N ARG A 328 23.69 -12.69 -19.40
CA ARG A 328 23.62 -11.92 -20.63
C ARG A 328 22.16 -11.52 -20.88
N ILE A 329 21.92 -10.22 -20.94
CA ILE A 329 20.61 -9.61 -21.21
C ILE A 329 20.80 -8.48 -22.23
N ASP A 330 19.70 -8.00 -22.78
CA ASP A 330 19.64 -6.87 -23.70
C ASP A 330 20.26 -5.60 -23.08
N PRO A 331 21.10 -4.85 -23.82
CA PRO A 331 21.73 -3.62 -23.34
C PRO A 331 20.73 -2.58 -22.82
N VAL A 332 19.54 -2.45 -23.41
CA VAL A 332 18.50 -1.51 -22.99
C VAL A 332 17.96 -1.91 -21.61
N ALA A 333 17.73 -3.20 -21.38
CA ALA A 333 17.28 -3.71 -20.07
C ALA A 333 18.32 -3.54 -18.98
N LYS A 334 19.59 -3.77 -19.32
CA LYS A 334 20.71 -3.52 -18.42
C LYS A 334 20.83 -2.04 -18.06
N TYR A 335 20.82 -1.15 -19.06
CA TYR A 335 20.94 0.28 -18.87
C TYR A 335 19.80 0.85 -18.00
N ASP A 336 18.54 0.49 -18.28
CA ASP A 336 17.38 0.95 -17.48
C ASP A 336 17.48 0.50 -16.01
N ALA A 337 17.95 -0.73 -15.78
CA ALA A 337 18.15 -1.25 -14.44
C ALA A 337 19.30 -0.56 -13.69
N GLU A 338 20.41 -0.29 -14.36
CA GLU A 338 21.57 0.42 -13.82
C GLU A 338 21.24 1.90 -13.56
N ALA A 339 20.55 2.57 -14.46
CA ALA A 339 20.08 3.94 -14.28
C ALA A 339 19.24 4.08 -13.00
N SER A 340 18.36 3.12 -12.73
CA SER A 340 17.58 3.09 -11.47
C SER A 340 18.45 2.86 -10.21
N LEU A 341 19.61 2.20 -10.33
CA LEU A 341 20.52 1.98 -9.22
C LEU A 341 21.34 3.25 -8.95
N TRP A 342 21.96 3.81 -9.98
CA TRP A 342 22.73 5.06 -9.89
C TRP A 342 21.88 6.20 -9.38
N TRP A 343 20.65 6.35 -9.88
CA TRP A 343 19.65 7.31 -9.38
C TRP A 343 19.51 7.27 -7.85
N ARG A 344 19.50 6.07 -7.24
CA ARG A 344 19.39 5.91 -5.78
C ARG A 344 20.69 6.26 -5.07
N VAL A 345 21.81 5.69 -5.53
CA VAL A 345 23.11 5.86 -4.87
C VAL A 345 23.51 7.33 -4.85
N THR A 346 23.38 8.03 -5.98
CA THR A 346 23.68 9.46 -6.07
C THR A 346 22.78 10.28 -5.16
N MET A 347 21.46 10.03 -5.17
CA MET A 347 20.52 10.71 -4.26
C MET A 347 20.89 10.47 -2.79
N TRP A 348 21.25 9.25 -2.40
CA TRP A 348 21.61 8.93 -1.02
C TRP A 348 22.90 9.60 -0.56
N GLN A 349 23.89 9.69 -1.44
CA GLN A 349 25.14 10.40 -1.16
C GLN A 349 24.87 11.89 -0.91
N GLU A 350 24.00 12.50 -1.70
CA GLU A 350 23.61 13.90 -1.53
C GLU A 350 22.79 14.16 -0.27
N LEU A 351 22.01 13.18 0.20
CA LEU A 351 21.22 13.29 1.42
C LEU A 351 22.04 13.13 2.71
N TRP A 352 23.29 12.65 2.62
CA TRP A 352 24.10 12.36 3.80
C TRP A 352 24.31 13.56 4.74
N PRO A 353 24.58 14.79 4.25
CA PRO A 353 24.64 15.98 5.10
C PRO A 353 23.31 16.27 5.82
N GLU A 354 22.18 16.03 5.17
CA GLU A 354 20.85 16.24 5.76
C GLU A 354 20.59 15.26 6.91
N VAL A 355 21.06 14.01 6.81
CA VAL A 355 20.99 13.05 7.92
C VAL A 355 21.70 13.59 9.17
N LYS A 356 22.88 14.20 8.99
CA LYS A 356 23.61 14.80 10.12
C LYS A 356 22.86 15.98 10.73
N LYS A 357 22.28 16.83 9.89
CA LYS A 357 21.52 18.01 10.32
C LYS A 357 20.25 17.62 11.08
N GLN A 358 19.53 16.62 10.59
CA GLN A 358 18.24 16.19 11.13
C GLN A 358 18.35 15.04 12.14
N PHE A 359 19.57 14.68 12.55
CA PHE A 359 19.84 13.47 13.32
C PHE A 359 18.99 13.35 14.59
N TRP A 360 18.84 14.42 15.35
CA TRP A 360 18.16 14.37 16.64
C TRP A 360 16.63 14.42 16.53
N TRP A 361 16.11 15.41 15.80
CA TRP A 361 14.69 15.75 15.86
C TRP A 361 13.92 15.45 14.58
N GLY A 362 14.62 15.18 13.48
CA GLY A 362 14.00 15.11 12.17
C GLY A 362 13.48 16.48 11.69
N ARG A 363 13.13 16.56 10.40
CA ARG A 363 12.50 17.77 9.82
C ARG A 363 11.00 17.65 9.61
N GLY A 364 10.39 16.50 9.94
CA GLY A 364 9.02 16.18 9.54
C GLY A 364 8.87 15.84 8.06
N PHE A 365 7.63 15.84 7.57
CA PHE A 365 7.27 15.50 6.18
C PHE A 365 6.93 16.70 5.31
N THR A 366 7.27 17.89 5.79
CA THR A 366 6.97 19.18 5.17
C THR A 366 7.72 19.35 3.85
N ILE A 367 7.00 19.82 2.83
CA ILE A 367 7.52 20.01 1.47
C ILE A 367 7.17 21.43 1.02
N ASP A 368 8.16 22.20 0.58
CA ASP A 368 7.93 23.52 -0.02
C ASP A 368 7.20 23.37 -1.37
N ALA A 369 6.01 23.97 -1.49
CA ALA A 369 5.20 23.91 -2.70
C ALA A 369 5.87 24.60 -3.90
N ARG A 370 6.60 25.69 -3.68
CA ARG A 370 7.32 26.40 -4.74
C ARG A 370 8.46 25.56 -5.25
N ALA A 371 9.26 24.98 -4.35
CA ALA A 371 10.33 24.06 -4.72
C ALA A 371 9.78 22.85 -5.49
N TRP A 372 8.67 22.27 -5.02
CA TRP A 372 7.99 21.16 -5.69
C TRP A 372 7.53 21.51 -7.11
N ASN A 373 6.87 22.66 -7.30
CA ASN A 373 6.37 23.08 -8.60
C ASN A 373 7.54 23.41 -9.56
N LEU A 374 8.58 24.09 -9.07
CA LEU A 374 9.79 24.38 -9.85
C LEU A 374 10.49 23.09 -10.29
N ALA A 375 10.66 22.11 -9.39
CA ALA A 375 11.26 20.83 -9.73
C ALA A 375 10.38 20.01 -10.68
N THR A 376 9.06 20.08 -10.54
CA THR A 376 8.13 19.37 -11.44
C THR A 376 8.24 19.92 -12.87
N GLU A 377 8.18 21.24 -13.03
CA GLU A 377 8.33 21.88 -14.34
C GLU A 377 9.74 21.73 -14.89
N GLY A 378 10.75 21.84 -14.04
CA GLY A 378 12.15 21.57 -14.39
C GLY A 378 12.35 20.14 -14.90
N GLN A 379 11.71 19.14 -14.27
CA GLN A 379 11.82 17.75 -14.70
C GLN A 379 11.14 17.51 -16.04
N LYS A 380 9.95 18.08 -16.27
CA LYS A 380 9.25 18.00 -17.57
C LYS A 380 10.11 18.57 -18.71
N ARG A 381 10.92 19.58 -18.42
CA ARG A 381 11.78 20.27 -19.39
C ARG A 381 13.21 19.74 -19.44
N GLY A 382 13.56 18.75 -18.61
CA GLY A 382 14.92 18.18 -18.55
C GLY A 382 15.98 19.08 -17.90
N PHE A 383 15.58 20.09 -17.11
CA PHE A 383 16.49 21.07 -16.49
C PHE A 383 16.91 20.73 -15.06
N VAL A 384 16.38 19.66 -14.47
CA VAL A 384 16.71 19.26 -13.09
C VAL A 384 17.25 17.83 -13.05
N ARG A 385 17.89 17.50 -11.93
CA ARG A 385 18.41 16.16 -11.68
C ARG A 385 17.27 15.14 -11.72
N PRO A 386 17.49 13.93 -12.24
CA PRO A 386 16.45 12.90 -12.32
C PRO A 386 15.80 12.51 -10.99
N TYR A 387 16.48 12.74 -9.85
CA TYR A 387 15.98 12.43 -8.49
C TYR A 387 15.49 13.64 -7.71
N GLU A 388 15.47 14.84 -8.30
CA GLU A 388 15.13 16.09 -7.60
C GLU A 388 13.74 16.03 -6.94
N LEU A 389 12.73 15.50 -7.65
CA LEU A 389 11.39 15.32 -7.09
C LEU A 389 11.36 14.36 -5.90
N ALA A 390 12.15 13.28 -5.93
CA ALA A 390 12.23 12.33 -4.82
C ALA A 390 12.92 12.94 -3.60
N LEU A 391 13.94 13.77 -3.83
CA LEU A 391 14.63 14.52 -2.79
C LEU A 391 13.69 15.51 -2.09
N ILE A 392 12.91 16.26 -2.87
CA ILE A 392 11.97 17.27 -2.34
C ILE A 392 10.77 16.60 -1.65
N SER A 393 10.17 15.57 -2.25
CA SER A 393 9.05 14.84 -1.62
C SER A 393 9.45 14.06 -0.38
N GLY A 394 10.72 13.67 -0.26
CA GLY A 394 11.18 12.74 0.77
C GLY A 394 10.91 11.27 0.42
N ASP A 395 10.77 10.92 -0.86
CA ASP A 395 10.56 9.56 -1.36
C ASP A 395 11.90 8.90 -1.72
N TYR A 396 12.76 8.76 -0.72
CA TYR A 396 14.17 8.36 -0.93
C TYR A 396 14.39 6.91 -1.38
N HIS A 397 13.33 6.10 -1.48
CA HIS A 397 13.40 4.66 -1.77
C HIS A 397 14.42 3.91 -0.88
N ASN A 398 14.54 4.35 0.38
CA ASN A 398 15.42 3.79 1.39
C ASN A 398 14.73 3.87 2.76
N GLY A 399 14.51 2.72 3.39
CA GLY A 399 13.77 2.66 4.66
C GLY A 399 14.47 3.42 5.80
N PHE A 400 15.80 3.39 5.85
CA PHE A 400 16.56 4.11 6.86
C PHE A 400 16.45 5.63 6.67
N LEU A 401 16.73 6.14 5.46
CA LEU A 401 16.62 7.57 5.14
C LEU A 401 15.20 8.09 5.31
N GLY A 402 14.21 7.28 4.95
CA GLY A 402 12.78 7.59 5.09
C GLY A 402 12.28 7.66 6.53
N ILE A 403 13.08 7.22 7.51
CA ILE A 403 12.78 7.35 8.94
C ILE A 403 13.66 8.41 9.59
N ILE A 404 14.98 8.34 9.41
CA ILE A 404 15.92 9.21 10.13
C ILE A 404 15.81 10.69 9.72
N ILE A 405 15.55 11.00 8.45
CA ILE A 405 15.42 12.39 8.00
C ILE A 405 14.13 13.04 8.53
N PRO A 406 12.93 12.40 8.41
CA PRO A 406 11.71 13.02 8.92
C PRO A 406 11.57 12.93 10.45
N LEU A 407 12.05 11.85 11.10
CA LEU A 407 11.76 11.55 12.50
C LEU A 407 12.99 11.53 13.42
N GLY A 408 14.20 11.75 12.88
CA GLY A 408 15.44 11.66 13.64
C GLY A 408 15.76 10.25 14.15
N ILE A 409 16.72 10.18 15.07
CA ILE A 409 17.18 8.95 15.71
C ILE A 409 16.07 8.29 16.52
N TRP A 410 15.16 9.08 17.10
CA TRP A 410 14.00 8.58 17.83
C TRP A 410 13.09 7.72 16.95
N GLY A 411 12.90 8.11 15.69
CA GLY A 411 12.14 7.32 14.72
C GLY A 411 12.76 5.93 14.50
N ILE A 412 14.08 5.87 14.37
CA ILE A 412 14.82 4.62 14.21
C ILE A 412 14.70 3.75 15.46
N ILE A 413 14.87 4.32 16.65
CA ILE A 413 14.76 3.59 17.93
C ILE A 413 13.38 2.96 18.08
N VAL A 414 12.31 3.74 17.86
CA VAL A 414 10.93 3.24 17.99
C VAL A 414 10.62 2.21 16.92
N PHE A 415 11.11 2.38 15.70
CA PHE A 415 10.96 1.39 14.63
C PHE A 415 11.67 0.07 14.96
N LEU A 416 12.91 0.12 15.46
CA LEU A 416 13.63 -1.08 15.90
C LEU A 416 12.92 -1.76 17.07
N TRP A 417 12.40 -0.99 18.02
CA TRP A 417 11.59 -1.54 19.11
C TRP A 417 10.34 -2.25 18.56
N PHE A 418 9.63 -1.65 17.61
CA PHE A 418 8.49 -2.29 16.94
C PHE A 418 8.88 -3.61 16.28
N LEU A 419 10.03 -3.68 15.58
CA LEU A 419 10.51 -4.91 14.95
C LEU A 419 10.83 -6.00 15.99
N ILE A 420 11.55 -5.65 17.06
CA ILE A 420 11.90 -6.57 18.13
C ILE A 420 10.64 -7.08 18.83
N ALA A 421 9.71 -6.18 19.16
CA ALA A 421 8.44 -6.55 19.77
C ALA A 421 7.60 -7.47 18.88
N SER A 422 7.61 -7.25 17.56
CA SER A 422 6.90 -8.08 16.59
C SER A 422 7.53 -9.46 16.39
N TRP A 423 8.84 -9.59 16.62
CA TRP A 423 9.54 -10.87 16.57
C TRP A 423 9.30 -11.72 17.83
N LEU A 424 9.18 -11.06 18.99
CA LEU A 424 8.97 -11.72 20.28
C LEU A 424 7.50 -12.13 20.52
N TYR A 425 6.56 -11.48 19.83
CA TYR A 425 5.13 -11.79 19.86
C TYR A 425 4.81 -12.92 18.88
#